data_AF-A0A2V8FBC3-F1
#
_entry.id   AF-A0A2V8FBC3-F1
#
_cell.length_a   1.000
_cell.length_b   1.000
_cell.length_c   1.000
_cell.angle_alpha   90.00
_cell.angle_beta   90.00
_cell.angle_gamma   90.00
#
_symmetry.space_group_name_H-M   'P 1'
#
loop_
_entity.id
_entity.type
_entity.pdbx_description
1 polymer ?
#
loop_
_entity_poly.entity_id
_entity_poly.type
_entity_poly.pdbx_seq_one_letter_code
_entity_poly.pdbx_strand_id
1 'polypeptide(L)'
;MVMMRSIKRWQCAAAGVLTLGSLLAISASAVAADAARPVTFSKDVAPIFQAKCQECHQPGSIAPMSLITFQEARPWARSIKERVATRQMPPWHIDRSVGVQKFKNDMSL
;
A
#
# COMPACT_ATOMS: atom_id res chain seq x y z
N MET A 1 57.77 45.83 35.88
CA MET A 1 58.15 46.42 34.59
C MET A 1 57.78 45.41 33.51
N VAL A 2 57.08 45.87 32.47
CA VAL A 2 56.74 45.20 31.20
C VAL A 2 55.50 44.29 31.14
N MET A 3 54.56 44.74 30.29
CA MET A 3 53.48 44.06 29.56
C MET A 3 52.47 43.21 30.35
N MET A 4 51.19 43.59 30.51
CA MET A 4 50.20 44.04 29.51
C MET A 4 49.82 42.95 28.49
N ARG A 5 48.51 42.72 28.43
CA ARG A 5 47.67 42.12 27.37
C ARG A 5 47.45 40.61 27.33
N SER A 6 46.17 40.29 27.52
CA SER A 6 45.36 39.52 26.58
C SER A 6 45.29 38.01 26.73
N ILE A 7 44.59 37.50 27.76
CA ILE A 7 43.86 36.23 27.63
C ILE A 7 42.54 36.25 28.43
N LYS A 8 41.82 37.38 28.40
CA LYS A 8 40.44 37.48 28.92
C LYS A 8 39.46 37.03 27.83
N ARG A 9 39.41 35.72 27.52
CA ARG A 9 38.44 35.17 26.53
C ARG A 9 37.88 33.77 26.84
N TRP A 10 38.19 33.16 28.00
CA TRP A 10 37.90 31.73 28.22
C TRP A 10 36.81 31.43 29.26
N GLN A 11 36.05 32.42 29.74
CA GLN A 11 35.12 32.24 30.88
C GLN A 11 33.62 32.20 30.53
N CYS A 12 33.21 32.01 29.27
CA CYS A 12 31.77 32.08 28.93
C CYS A 12 31.13 30.78 28.40
N ALA A 13 31.82 29.65 28.33
CA ALA A 13 31.26 28.45 27.66
C ALA A 13 30.96 27.25 28.57
N ALA A 14 30.80 27.43 29.89
CA ALA A 14 30.49 26.35 30.82
C ALA A 14 29.01 26.30 31.29
N ALA A 15 28.15 27.19 30.79
CA ALA A 15 26.73 27.27 31.17
C ALA A 15 25.77 26.98 30.00
N GLY A 16 26.18 26.15 29.04
CA GLY A 16 25.40 25.85 27.82
C GLY A 16 25.09 24.37 27.61
N VAL A 17 25.31 23.50 28.59
CA VAL A 17 25.20 22.03 28.41
C VAL A 17 24.03 21.40 29.18
N LEU A 18 23.28 22.15 29.99
CA LEU A 18 22.19 21.60 30.83
C LEU A 18 20.77 22.01 30.42
N THR A 19 20.54 22.49 29.20
CA THR A 19 19.19 22.70 28.64
C THR A 19 18.90 21.88 27.38
N LEU A 20 19.83 21.04 26.92
CA LEU A 20 19.65 20.21 25.71
C LEU A 20 19.29 18.74 26.01
N GLY A 21 19.09 18.38 27.28
CA GLY A 21 18.85 16.99 27.70
C GLY A 21 17.38 16.58 27.86
N SER A 22 16.44 17.53 27.92
CA SER A 22 15.04 17.24 28.31
C SER A 22 14.03 17.20 27.15
N LEU A 23 14.47 17.30 25.89
CA LEU A 23 13.59 17.26 24.72
C LEU A 23 13.58 15.93 23.96
N LEU A 24 14.33 14.91 24.41
CA LEU A 24 14.48 13.64 23.69
C LEU A 24 13.60 12.48 24.20
N ALA A 25 12.64 12.73 25.09
CA ALA A 25 11.88 11.67 25.77
C ALA A 25 10.36 11.61 25.43
N ILE A 26 9.91 12.17 24.29
CA ILE A 26 8.49 12.09 23.87
C ILE A 26 8.35 11.63 22.41
N SER A 27 9.12 10.61 22.02
CA SER A 27 8.95 9.98 20.70
C SER A 27 8.86 8.47 20.83
N ALA A 28 8.16 7.98 21.86
CA ALA A 28 7.61 6.63 21.85
C ALA A 28 6.35 6.67 20.98
N SER A 29 6.59 6.58 19.66
CA SER A 29 5.59 6.45 18.63
C SER A 29 4.60 5.36 19.01
N ALA A 30 3.34 5.74 19.23
CA ALA A 30 2.23 4.81 19.25
C ALA A 30 2.23 4.10 17.89
N VAL A 31 2.73 2.86 17.86
CA VAL A 31 2.40 1.94 16.77
C VAL A 31 0.93 1.62 16.99
N ALA A 32 0.05 2.45 16.45
CA ALA A 32 -1.33 2.06 16.31
C ALA A 32 -1.29 0.81 15.43
N ALA A 33 -1.56 -0.35 16.04
CA ALA A 33 -1.87 -1.55 15.29
C ALA A 33 -2.99 -1.15 14.32
N ASP A 34 -2.68 -1.16 13.03
CA ASP A 34 -3.67 -0.95 11.99
C ASP A 34 -4.64 -2.12 12.12
N ALA A 35 -5.71 -1.91 12.90
CA ALA A 35 -6.76 -2.88 13.07
C ALA A 35 -7.40 -3.02 11.69
N ALA A 36 -6.96 -4.04 10.94
CA ALA A 36 -7.34 -4.25 9.55
C ALA A 36 -8.86 -4.12 9.45
N ARG A 37 -9.30 -3.03 8.82
CA ARG A 37 -10.72 -2.73 8.68
C ARG A 37 -11.40 -3.96 8.09
N PRO A 38 -12.57 -4.37 8.60
CA PRO A 38 -13.27 -5.52 8.04
C PRO A 38 -13.50 -5.33 6.55
N VAL A 39 -13.04 -6.32 5.78
CA VAL A 39 -13.24 -6.39 4.33
C VAL A 39 -14.66 -6.85 4.07
N THR A 40 -15.38 -6.12 3.22
CA THR A 40 -16.76 -6.45 2.86
C THR A 40 -16.90 -6.57 1.35
N PHE A 41 -17.80 -7.45 0.89
CA PHE A 41 -18.00 -7.69 -0.53
C PHE A 41 -18.33 -6.39 -1.29
N SER A 42 -19.32 -5.63 -0.81
CA SER A 42 -19.79 -4.44 -1.52
C SER A 42 -18.77 -3.31 -1.59
N LYS A 43 -17.95 -3.11 -0.55
CA LYS A 43 -16.98 -2.00 -0.51
C LYS A 43 -15.66 -2.36 -1.17
N ASP A 44 -15.20 -3.59 -0.99
CA ASP A 44 -13.80 -3.94 -1.27
C ASP A 44 -13.67 -4.92 -2.46
N VAL A 45 -14.67 -5.79 -2.68
CA VAL A 45 -14.60 -6.84 -3.72
C VAL A 45 -15.37 -6.47 -4.98
N ALA A 46 -16.61 -5.98 -4.84
CA ALA A 46 -17.49 -5.66 -5.95
C ALA A 46 -16.87 -4.63 -6.93
N PRO A 47 -16.17 -3.57 -6.48
CA PRO A 47 -15.51 -2.64 -7.42
C PRO A 47 -14.43 -3.30 -8.27
N ILE A 48 -13.67 -4.26 -7.71
CA ILE A 48 -12.64 -5.00 -8.44
C ILE A 48 -13.30 -5.88 -9.50
N PHE A 49 -14.36 -6.60 -9.12
CA PHE A 49 -15.10 -7.46 -10.04
C PHE A 49 -15.74 -6.65 -11.17
N GLN A 50 -16.35 -5.51 -10.87
CA GLN A 50 -16.91 -4.60 -11.87
C GLN A 50 -15.85 -4.13 -12.87
N ALA A 51 -14.67 -3.75 -12.38
CA ALA A 51 -13.62 -3.19 -13.23
C ALA A 51 -12.85 -4.23 -14.05
N LYS A 52 -12.74 -5.48 -13.60
CA LYS A 52 -11.80 -6.46 -14.17
C LYS A 52 -12.40 -7.82 -14.52
N CYS A 53 -13.59 -8.15 -14.03
CA CYS A 53 -14.14 -9.50 -14.13
C CYS A 53 -15.53 -9.56 -14.78
N GLN A 54 -16.43 -8.64 -14.45
CA GLN A 54 -17.85 -8.74 -14.78
C GLN A 54 -18.17 -8.58 -16.27
N GLU A 55 -17.29 -7.97 -17.07
CA GLU A 55 -17.46 -7.93 -18.53
C GLU A 55 -17.60 -9.36 -19.11
N CYS A 56 -16.79 -10.29 -18.61
CA CYS A 56 -16.84 -11.71 -18.98
C CYS A 56 -17.71 -12.55 -18.03
N HIS A 57 -17.73 -12.20 -16.74
CA HIS A 57 -18.42 -12.93 -15.67
C HIS A 57 -19.77 -12.32 -15.31
N GLN A 58 -20.61 -12.14 -16.31
CA GLN A 58 -22.01 -11.72 -16.18
C GLN A 58 -22.93 -12.73 -16.88
N PRO A 59 -24.21 -12.81 -16.48
CA PRO A 59 -25.18 -13.65 -17.15
C PRO A 59 -25.22 -13.40 -18.65
N GLY A 60 -25.13 -14.47 -19.45
CA GLY A 60 -25.16 -14.39 -20.92
C GLY A 60 -23.85 -13.99 -21.58
N SER A 61 -22.77 -13.76 -20.81
CA SER A 61 -21.42 -13.55 -21.35
C SER A 61 -20.64 -14.87 -21.47
N ILE A 62 -19.35 -14.78 -21.81
CA ILE A 62 -18.50 -15.93 -22.15
C ILE A 62 -18.14 -16.82 -20.95
N ALA A 63 -18.13 -16.29 -19.73
CA ALA A 63 -17.77 -17.07 -18.57
C ALA A 63 -18.97 -17.88 -18.04
N PRO A 64 -18.74 -19.12 -17.55
CA PRO A 64 -19.81 -20.03 -17.15
C PRO A 64 -20.48 -19.66 -15.81
N MET A 65 -20.03 -18.58 -15.15
CA MET A 65 -20.55 -18.14 -13.85
C MET A 65 -20.58 -16.62 -13.74
N SER A 66 -21.55 -16.13 -12.96
CA SER A 66 -21.73 -14.71 -12.62
C SER A 66 -20.90 -14.33 -11.39
N LEU A 67 -20.29 -13.14 -11.43
CA LEU A 67 -19.61 -12.51 -10.29
C LEU A 67 -20.27 -11.18 -9.89
N ILE A 68 -21.55 -11.01 -10.23
CA ILE A 68 -22.30 -9.77 -9.95
C ILE A 68 -22.68 -9.69 -8.47
N THR A 69 -23.24 -10.77 -7.92
CA THR A 69 -23.70 -10.81 -6.53
C THR A 69 -22.76 -11.60 -5.62
N PHE A 70 -22.82 -11.34 -4.32
CA PHE A 70 -22.04 -12.09 -3.34
C PHE A 70 -22.41 -13.58 -3.33
N GLN A 71 -23.70 -13.89 -3.45
CA GLN A 71 -24.21 -15.27 -3.44
C GLN A 71 -23.64 -16.09 -4.60
N GLU A 72 -23.53 -15.49 -5.78
CA GLU A 72 -22.98 -16.14 -6.97
C GLU A 72 -21.45 -16.25 -6.90
N ALA A 73 -20.76 -15.23 -6.39
CA ALA A 73 -19.30 -15.21 -6.31
C ALA A 73 -18.72 -16.10 -5.19
N ARG A 74 -19.40 -16.20 -4.04
CA ARG A 74 -18.90 -16.87 -2.84
C ARG A 74 -18.44 -18.32 -3.08
N PRO A 75 -19.18 -19.18 -3.80
CA PRO A 75 -18.76 -20.55 -4.08
C PRO A 75 -17.43 -20.65 -4.84
N TRP A 76 -17.10 -19.63 -5.66
CA TRP A 76 -15.91 -19.60 -6.50
C TRP A 76 -14.70 -18.91 -5.85
N ALA A 77 -14.82 -18.45 -4.60
CA ALA A 77 -13.76 -17.66 -3.95
C ALA A 77 -12.39 -18.36 -3.96
N ARG A 78 -12.36 -19.69 -3.72
CA ARG A 78 -11.11 -20.47 -3.74
C ARG A 78 -10.51 -20.55 -5.14
N SER A 79 -11.33 -20.83 -6.16
CA SER A 79 -10.87 -20.90 -7.56
C SER A 79 -10.45 -19.54 -8.10
N ILE A 80 -11.15 -18.47 -7.73
CA ILE A 80 -10.78 -17.09 -8.10
C ILE A 80 -9.39 -16.78 -7.57
N LYS A 81 -9.13 -17.04 -6.28
CA LYS A 81 -7.81 -16.86 -5.68
C LYS A 81 -6.73 -17.61 -6.46
N GLU A 82 -6.96 -18.88 -6.77
CA GLU A 82 -5.98 -19.71 -7.46
C GLU A 82 -5.70 -19.20 -8.89
N ARG A 83 -6.75 -18.90 -9.66
CA ARG A 83 -6.63 -18.43 -11.05
C ARG A 83 -5.95 -17.06 -11.13
N VAL A 84 -6.23 -16.17 -10.19
CA VAL A 84 -5.59 -14.85 -10.09
C VAL A 84 -4.13 -14.98 -9.66
N ALA A 85 -3.85 -15.78 -8.62
CA ALA A 85 -2.48 -15.98 -8.14
C ALA A 85 -1.57 -16.61 -9.19
N THR A 86 -2.12 -17.49 -10.03
CA THR A 86 -1.41 -18.13 -11.15
C THR A 86 -1.44 -17.31 -12.44
N ARG A 87 -1.97 -16.07 -12.42
CA ARG A 87 -2.09 -15.16 -13.58
C ARG A 87 -2.88 -15.76 -14.76
N GLN A 88 -3.70 -16.78 -14.53
CA GLN A 88 -4.62 -17.32 -15.54
C GLN A 88 -5.84 -16.42 -15.74
N MET A 89 -6.17 -15.60 -14.74
CA MET A 89 -7.28 -14.65 -14.78
C MET A 89 -6.84 -13.24 -14.34
N PRO A 90 -7.30 -12.19 -15.02
CA PRO A 90 -8.02 -12.21 -16.30
C PRO A 90 -7.15 -12.81 -17.42
N PRO A 91 -7.75 -13.43 -18.47
CA PRO A 91 -7.00 -14.11 -19.53
C PRO A 91 -6.35 -13.08 -20.46
N TRP A 92 -5.31 -12.42 -19.95
CA TRP A 92 -4.60 -11.33 -20.59
C TRP A 92 -3.12 -11.73 -20.75
N HIS A 93 -2.87 -12.68 -21.66
CA HIS A 93 -1.56 -13.29 -21.93
C HIS A 93 -0.60 -12.35 -22.69
N ILE A 94 -0.51 -11.09 -22.27
CA ILE A 94 0.40 -10.12 -22.87
C ILE A 94 1.71 -10.12 -22.11
N ASP A 95 2.80 -10.41 -22.82
CA ASP A 95 4.15 -10.34 -22.27
C ASP A 95 4.59 -8.88 -22.08
N ARG A 96 4.71 -8.48 -20.82
CA ARG A 96 5.18 -7.15 -20.40
C ARG A 96 6.72 -7.03 -20.31
N SER A 97 7.46 -7.98 -20.87
CA SER A 97 8.92 -7.91 -20.93
C SER A 97 9.43 -7.48 -22.30
N VAL A 98 8.57 -7.49 -23.34
CA VAL A 98 8.95 -7.17 -24.71
C VAL A 98 8.05 -6.09 -25.31
N GLY A 99 8.63 -5.11 -26.03
CA GLY A 99 7.88 -4.10 -26.77
C GLY A 99 7.03 -3.15 -25.91
N VAL A 100 5.79 -2.88 -26.35
CA VAL A 100 4.88 -1.89 -25.75
C VAL A 100 4.36 -2.36 -24.39
N GLN A 101 4.55 -1.53 -23.36
CA GLN A 101 4.27 -1.89 -21.95
C GLN A 101 2.98 -1.34 -21.35
N LYS A 102 2.34 -0.41 -22.06
CA LYS A 102 1.12 0.28 -21.62
C LYS A 102 0.05 0.13 -22.68
N PHE A 103 -1.03 -0.54 -22.32
CA PHE A 103 -2.18 -0.77 -23.19
C PHE A 103 -3.33 0.14 -22.75
N LYS A 104 -4.07 0.68 -23.72
CA LYS A 104 -5.19 1.59 -23.43
C LYS A 104 -6.31 0.92 -22.62
N ASN A 105 -6.54 -0.37 -22.84
CA ASN A 105 -7.57 -1.18 -22.17
C ASN A 105 -6.92 -2.35 -21.43
N ASP A 106 -6.00 -2.06 -20.52
CA ASP A 106 -5.30 -3.11 -19.76
C ASP A 106 -6.23 -3.76 -18.72
N MET A 107 -6.68 -4.98 -19.02
CA MET A 107 -7.54 -5.77 -18.13
C MET A 107 -6.73 -6.58 -17.11
N SER A 108 -5.41 -6.46 -17.06
CA SER A 108 -4.58 -7.16 -16.06
C SER A 108 -4.80 -6.65 -14.64
N LEU A 109 -4.44 -7.50 -13.66
CA LEU A 109 -4.41 -7.21 -12.22
C LEU A 109 -3.03 -6.72 -11.77
#